data_AF-A0AA38M9M1-F1
#
_entry.id   AF-A0AA38M9M1-F1
#
_cell.length_a   1.000
_cell.length_b   1.000
_cell.length_c   1.000
_cell.angle_alpha   90.00
_cell.angle_beta   90.00
_cell.angle_gamma   90.00
#
_symmetry.space_group_name_H-M   'P 1'
#
loop_
_entity.id
_entity.type
_entity.pdbx_description
1 polymer ?
#
loop_
_entity_poly.entity_id
_entity_poly.type
_entity_poly.pdbx_seq_one_letter_code
_entity_poly.pdbx_strand_id
1 'polypeptide(L)'
;MPKRKPPQPEQPSKKPKLETEESPPAPAPLTKRLHHPQKDTIAWPNDDILELLTKIEANLPQDDNLKYCRRLEKLDWEVIPFKSHSIEACKNTWSALYRQVRKYRLLREVVTDMKEMIGARKVSKHPEKPKQPWNSYMFFVEEKRPVVVNANPNLHPHLISKKLGQMFKDLSGVEKERYETLAKAARQEYTEKLHRFYEEHPEMIPKKTKRSKPVQFEEGRGPPQKAKTPFELYVTVESEKEASDVPNFIVMKKCREQWNELSDKEKFFWINWADELYSKYLEDLKEYVKDHPEYTPEKIKPVITKKERKIKERCSGKPDKPPHGSYHLFSKMILESDEVRNINSKDLMNYVSEKWRACSDEEKNEYKVRVEQLWEDYHQKLEEYLMTLPPEDRDRIREEESRKKYRNEGKSPVAKKPPPVKVSKPELPPSTLFKYFLKVYTGDEDATTVWKKLTREEKQPYEQKLNEERQTYIKDYEAYLKTLSREELEKLGQSLTNQYSSESESESETSTETN
;
A
#
# COMPACT_ATOMS: atom_id res chain seq x y z
N MET A 1 -69.00 30.59 -67.38
CA MET A 1 -70.20 29.72 -67.36
C MET A 1 -69.82 28.39 -67.99
N PRO A 2 -70.29 27.22 -67.52
CA PRO A 2 -70.91 26.85 -66.23
C PRO A 2 -69.88 26.12 -65.32
N LYS A 3 -70.14 25.67 -64.06
CA LYS A 3 -71.08 26.06 -62.99
C LYS A 3 -70.46 25.65 -61.62
N ARG A 4 -71.13 25.99 -60.51
CA ARG A 4 -70.64 25.82 -59.12
C ARG A 4 -70.98 24.45 -58.49
N LYS A 5 -70.24 24.13 -57.42
CA LYS A 5 -70.60 23.42 -56.15
C LYS A 5 -72.10 23.43 -55.74
N PRO A 6 -72.53 22.60 -54.77
CA PRO A 6 -71.89 21.41 -54.15
C PRO A 6 -72.75 20.13 -54.42
N PRO A 7 -73.47 19.41 -53.53
CA PRO A 7 -73.69 19.46 -52.05
C PRO A 7 -73.11 18.26 -51.26
N GLN A 8 -73.52 18.15 -49.98
CA GLN A 8 -73.52 17.03 -49.01
C GLN A 8 -74.88 17.16 -48.25
N PRO A 9 -75.33 16.26 -47.33
CA PRO A 9 -74.70 15.04 -46.78
C PRO A 9 -75.61 13.79 -46.81
N GLU A 10 -75.14 12.64 -46.29
CA GLU A 10 -75.77 11.97 -45.13
C GLU A 10 -74.89 10.86 -44.52
N GLN A 11 -75.14 10.55 -43.25
CA GLN A 11 -74.59 9.47 -42.42
C GLN A 11 -75.77 8.86 -41.61
N PRO A 12 -75.68 7.67 -40.96
CA PRO A 12 -74.47 6.99 -40.50
C PRO A 12 -74.41 5.45 -40.67
N SER A 13 -73.21 4.88 -40.51
CA SER A 13 -73.07 3.56 -39.87
C SER A 13 -71.74 3.44 -39.11
N LYS A 14 -71.86 3.11 -37.82
CA LYS A 14 -70.85 3.22 -36.75
C LYS A 14 -69.56 2.44 -37.04
N LYS A 15 -68.40 3.10 -36.91
CA LYS A 15 -67.12 2.43 -36.56
C LYS A 15 -66.94 2.49 -35.03
N PRO A 16 -66.51 1.42 -34.35
CA PRO A 16 -66.04 1.50 -32.97
C PRO A 16 -64.77 2.35 -32.83
N LYS A 17 -64.54 2.89 -31.63
CA LYS A 17 -63.27 3.54 -31.26
C LYS A 17 -62.12 2.52 -31.30
N LEU A 18 -60.91 3.01 -31.59
CA LEU A 18 -59.69 2.44 -31.02
C LEU A 18 -59.22 3.41 -29.94
N GLU A 19 -59.23 2.98 -28.68
CA GLU A 19 -58.81 3.81 -27.55
C GLU A 19 -57.32 3.60 -27.22
N THR A 20 -56.79 4.45 -26.36
CA THR A 20 -55.36 4.52 -26.04
C THR A 20 -54.97 3.46 -25.01
N GLU A 21 -54.16 2.47 -25.41
CA GLU A 21 -53.28 1.74 -24.50
C GLU A 21 -51.86 2.28 -24.70
N GLU A 22 -51.24 2.90 -23.70
CA GLU A 22 -50.59 2.30 -22.52
C GLU A 22 -49.23 1.65 -22.81
N SER A 23 -48.28 1.90 -21.92
CA SER A 23 -46.89 1.45 -22.06
C SER A 23 -46.76 0.00 -21.60
N PRO A 24 -45.97 -0.85 -22.28
CA PRO A 24 -45.84 -2.26 -21.91
C PRO A 24 -45.32 -2.40 -20.46
N PRO A 25 -45.96 -3.22 -19.61
CA PRO A 25 -45.67 -3.26 -18.18
C PRO A 25 -44.27 -3.79 -17.87
N ALA A 26 -43.70 -3.31 -16.76
CA ALA A 26 -42.38 -3.73 -16.29
C ALA A 26 -42.31 -5.26 -16.06
N PRO A 27 -41.20 -5.93 -16.40
CA PRO A 27 -41.11 -7.39 -16.33
C PRO A 27 -41.23 -7.90 -14.90
N ALA A 28 -42.26 -8.71 -14.64
CA ALA A 28 -42.53 -9.28 -13.33
C ALA A 28 -41.39 -10.21 -12.84
N PRO A 29 -41.13 -10.30 -11.52
CA PRO A 29 -40.00 -11.04 -10.96
C PRO A 29 -40.21 -12.57 -11.06
N LEU A 30 -39.77 -13.15 -12.19
CA LEU A 30 -39.84 -14.57 -12.54
C LEU A 30 -38.96 -15.48 -11.65
N THR A 31 -39.28 -15.57 -10.37
CA THR A 31 -38.60 -16.43 -9.38
C THR A 31 -38.99 -17.91 -9.51
N LYS A 32 -38.76 -18.51 -10.69
CA LYS A 32 -38.82 -19.97 -10.87
C LYS A 32 -37.76 -20.64 -10.00
N ARG A 33 -38.14 -21.05 -8.79
CA ARG A 33 -37.31 -21.82 -7.88
C ARG A 33 -36.88 -23.13 -8.55
N LEU A 34 -35.60 -23.26 -8.87
CA LEU A 34 -34.99 -24.57 -9.07
C LEU A 34 -35.23 -25.40 -7.81
N HIS A 35 -35.84 -26.58 -7.98
CA HIS A 35 -36.11 -27.50 -6.88
C HIS A 35 -34.77 -27.84 -6.20
N HIS A 36 -34.62 -27.36 -4.97
CA HIS A 36 -33.60 -27.92 -4.09
C HIS A 36 -34.08 -29.32 -3.68
N PRO A 37 -33.16 -30.29 -3.51
CA PRO A 37 -33.55 -31.56 -2.90
C PRO A 37 -34.23 -31.28 -1.56
N GLN A 38 -35.26 -32.08 -1.22
CA GLN A 38 -36.02 -31.87 0.00
C GLN A 38 -35.07 -31.83 1.20
N LYS A 39 -35.19 -30.78 2.02
CA LYS A 39 -34.47 -30.72 3.29
C LYS A 39 -35.07 -31.77 4.22
N ASP A 40 -34.22 -32.62 4.78
CA ASP A 40 -34.54 -33.44 5.95
C ASP A 40 -35.13 -32.50 7.04
N THR A 41 -36.45 -32.53 7.23
CA THR A 41 -37.16 -31.65 8.16
C THR A 41 -36.99 -32.18 9.58
N ILE A 42 -36.04 -31.61 10.31
CA ILE A 42 -35.78 -31.94 11.71
C ILE A 42 -37.02 -31.57 12.53
N ALA A 43 -37.72 -32.58 13.05
CA ALA A 43 -39.05 -32.44 13.67
C ALA A 43 -39.01 -32.02 15.15
N TRP A 44 -37.92 -31.39 15.61
CA TRP A 44 -37.75 -30.93 17.00
C TRP A 44 -37.81 -29.41 17.10
N PRO A 45 -38.34 -28.85 18.20
CA PRO A 45 -38.18 -27.44 18.54
C PRO A 45 -36.71 -27.01 18.55
N ASN A 46 -36.44 -25.75 18.17
CA ASN A 46 -35.08 -25.21 18.15
C ASN A 46 -34.42 -25.23 19.53
N ASP A 47 -35.20 -25.11 20.61
CA ASP A 47 -34.70 -25.06 21.97
C ASP A 47 -34.24 -26.44 22.45
N ASP A 48 -34.97 -27.52 22.11
CA ASP A 48 -34.54 -28.91 22.34
C ASP A 48 -33.30 -29.25 21.50
N ILE A 49 -33.21 -28.73 20.27
CA ILE A 49 -31.99 -28.86 19.45
C ILE A 49 -30.80 -28.16 20.12
N LEU A 50 -30.98 -26.95 20.66
CA LEU A 50 -29.91 -26.21 21.35
C LEU A 50 -29.52 -26.86 22.69
N GLU A 51 -30.45 -27.51 23.39
CA GLU A 51 -30.20 -28.30 24.59
C GLU A 51 -29.38 -29.56 24.27
N LEU A 52 -29.78 -30.33 23.24
CA LEU A 52 -29.01 -31.47 22.72
C LEU A 52 -27.57 -31.07 22.39
N LEU A 53 -27.39 -29.98 21.63
CA LEU A 53 -26.08 -29.48 21.25
C LEU A 53 -25.26 -29.00 22.46
N THR A 54 -25.90 -28.51 23.51
CA THR A 54 -25.22 -28.07 24.74
C THR A 54 -24.82 -29.24 25.63
N LYS A 55 -25.65 -30.29 25.73
CA LYS A 55 -25.27 -31.55 26.37
C LYS A 55 -24.11 -32.24 25.64
N ILE A 56 -24.12 -32.25 24.30
CA ILE A 56 -23.00 -32.78 23.52
C ILE A 56 -21.73 -31.97 23.80
N GLU A 57 -21.80 -30.64 23.81
CA GLU A 57 -20.63 -29.78 24.08
C GLU A 57 -20.05 -29.95 25.49
N ALA A 58 -20.90 -30.12 26.50
CA ALA A 58 -20.49 -30.34 27.89
C ALA A 58 -19.74 -31.68 28.08
N ASN A 59 -20.00 -32.67 27.22
CA ASN A 59 -19.31 -33.96 27.20
C ASN A 59 -18.04 -33.97 26.31
N LEU A 60 -17.60 -32.82 25.81
CA LEU A 60 -16.31 -32.69 25.11
C LEU A 60 -15.23 -32.15 26.06
N PRO A 61 -14.06 -32.83 26.19
CA PRO A 61 -12.96 -32.30 26.98
C PRO A 61 -12.48 -30.95 26.44
N GLN A 62 -11.86 -30.14 27.30
CA GLN A 62 -11.41 -28.80 26.94
C GLN A 62 -10.33 -28.86 25.83
N ASP A 63 -9.27 -29.65 26.04
CA ASP A 63 -8.19 -29.87 25.07
C ASP A 63 -8.44 -31.03 24.08
N ASP A 64 -9.57 -31.00 23.35
CA ASP A 64 -9.83 -32.02 22.32
C ASP A 64 -9.05 -31.79 21.03
N ASN A 65 -8.07 -32.66 20.76
CA ASN A 65 -7.30 -32.70 19.52
C ASN A 65 -7.75 -33.80 18.53
N LEU A 66 -8.77 -34.61 18.87
CA LEU A 66 -9.25 -35.69 18.00
C LEU A 66 -10.11 -35.16 16.85
N LYS A 67 -9.95 -35.77 15.66
CA LYS A 67 -10.86 -35.52 14.52
C LYS A 67 -12.29 -35.90 14.89
N TYR A 68 -13.26 -35.07 14.51
CA TYR A 68 -14.66 -35.19 14.97
C TYR A 68 -15.26 -36.61 14.90
N CYS A 69 -14.97 -37.42 13.86
CA CYS A 69 -15.44 -38.81 13.76
C CYS A 69 -15.01 -39.64 15.00
N ARG A 70 -13.72 -39.62 15.31
CA ARG A 70 -13.10 -40.36 16.43
C ARG A 70 -13.48 -39.83 17.80
N ARG A 71 -13.98 -38.59 17.89
CA ARG A 71 -14.60 -38.06 19.11
C ARG A 71 -16.05 -38.50 19.23
N LEU A 72 -16.82 -38.52 18.13
CA LEU A 72 -18.22 -38.95 18.11
C LEU A 72 -18.39 -40.44 18.41
N GLU A 73 -17.44 -41.26 17.96
CA GLU A 73 -17.26 -42.68 18.32
C GLU A 73 -16.96 -42.90 19.82
N LYS A 74 -16.42 -41.88 20.49
CA LYS A 74 -16.03 -41.87 21.92
C LYS A 74 -16.90 -40.95 22.78
N LEU A 75 -18.06 -40.55 22.24
CA LEU A 75 -19.02 -39.73 22.96
C LEU A 75 -19.94 -40.68 23.74
N ASP A 76 -20.05 -40.47 25.04
CA ASP A 76 -21.01 -41.21 25.87
C ASP A 76 -22.43 -40.73 25.51
N TRP A 77 -23.23 -41.66 24.96
CA TRP A 77 -24.60 -41.40 24.54
C TRP A 77 -25.65 -41.74 25.60
N GLU A 78 -25.25 -42.26 26.77
CA GLU A 78 -26.17 -42.60 27.88
C GLU A 78 -26.44 -41.38 28.77
N VAL A 79 -25.51 -40.42 28.82
CA VAL A 79 -25.64 -39.13 29.57
C VAL A 79 -26.27 -37.99 28.76
N ILE A 80 -26.39 -38.15 27.44
CA ILE A 80 -26.93 -37.16 26.49
C ILE A 80 -28.47 -37.03 26.49
N PRO A 81 -29.29 -38.08 26.72
CA PRO A 81 -30.74 -37.98 26.80
C PRO A 81 -31.25 -36.90 27.76
N PHE A 82 -32.36 -36.28 27.42
CA PHE A 82 -32.99 -35.21 28.21
C PHE A 82 -34.50 -35.18 27.94
N LYS A 83 -35.25 -34.61 28.89
CA LYS A 83 -36.72 -34.61 28.89
C LYS A 83 -37.27 -36.03 28.69
N SER A 84 -37.86 -36.31 27.53
CA SER A 84 -38.41 -37.63 27.17
C SER A 84 -37.82 -38.19 25.86
N HIS A 85 -36.66 -37.69 25.42
CA HIS A 85 -36.02 -38.14 24.18
C HIS A 85 -35.10 -39.34 24.43
N SER A 86 -35.32 -40.44 23.69
CA SER A 86 -34.43 -41.61 23.77
C SER A 86 -33.06 -41.35 23.13
N ILE A 87 -32.10 -42.23 23.44
CA ILE A 87 -30.75 -42.21 22.89
C ILE A 87 -30.78 -42.21 21.34
N GLU A 88 -31.68 -42.99 20.75
CA GLU A 88 -31.89 -43.14 19.30
C GLU A 88 -32.44 -41.84 18.71
N ALA A 89 -33.38 -41.19 19.41
CA ALA A 89 -33.94 -39.92 18.99
C ALA A 89 -32.88 -38.81 18.98
N CYS A 90 -32.02 -38.74 20.02
CA CYS A 90 -30.86 -37.85 20.06
C CYS A 90 -29.85 -38.14 18.92
N LYS A 91 -29.50 -39.41 18.68
CA LYS A 91 -28.59 -39.84 17.59
C LYS A 91 -29.15 -39.50 16.21
N ASN A 92 -30.44 -39.72 15.96
CA ASN A 92 -31.10 -39.42 14.70
C ASN A 92 -31.17 -37.90 14.44
N THR A 93 -31.56 -37.10 15.43
CA THR A 93 -31.56 -35.63 15.33
C THR A 93 -30.15 -35.09 15.10
N TRP A 94 -29.13 -35.62 15.79
CA TRP A 94 -27.73 -35.29 15.53
C TRP A 94 -27.32 -35.61 14.09
N SER A 95 -27.64 -36.81 13.59
CA SER A 95 -27.32 -37.20 12.20
C SER A 95 -28.01 -36.34 11.14
N ALA A 96 -29.24 -35.87 11.40
CA ALA A 96 -29.97 -34.95 10.53
C ALA A 96 -29.38 -33.53 10.55
N LEU A 97 -28.98 -33.02 11.73
CA LEU A 97 -28.23 -31.76 11.86
C LEU A 97 -26.89 -31.85 11.11
N TYR A 98 -26.16 -32.95 11.29
CA TYR A 98 -24.83 -33.17 10.73
C TYR A 98 -24.80 -33.18 9.20
N ARG A 99 -25.92 -33.52 8.54
CA ARG A 99 -26.09 -33.39 7.08
C ARG A 99 -26.23 -31.95 6.59
N GLN A 100 -26.61 -31.00 7.45
CA GLN A 100 -26.87 -29.61 7.08
C GLN A 100 -25.72 -28.65 7.39
N VAL A 101 -24.77 -29.03 8.26
CA VAL A 101 -23.58 -28.24 8.64
C VAL A 101 -22.34 -28.59 7.84
N ARG A 102 -21.30 -27.75 7.95
CA ARG A 102 -20.00 -28.03 7.32
C ARG A 102 -19.18 -29.02 8.16
N LYS A 103 -18.28 -29.75 7.50
CA LYS A 103 -17.41 -30.74 8.15
C LYS A 103 -16.11 -30.07 8.62
N TYR A 104 -16.05 -29.76 9.91
CA TYR A 104 -14.88 -29.14 10.56
C TYR A 104 -13.85 -30.20 11.03
N ARG A 105 -12.79 -29.78 11.71
CA ARG A 105 -11.72 -30.66 12.19
C ARG A 105 -12.12 -31.35 13.49
N LEU A 106 -12.61 -30.59 14.46
CA LEU A 106 -12.95 -31.01 15.82
C LEU A 106 -14.47 -31.07 16.02
N LEU A 107 -14.93 -31.90 16.97
CA LEU A 107 -16.38 -32.02 17.23
C LEU A 107 -16.96 -30.72 17.83
N ARG A 108 -16.18 -29.97 18.61
CA ARG A 108 -16.59 -28.67 19.17
C ARG A 108 -16.94 -27.66 18.06
N GLU A 109 -16.10 -27.55 17.03
CA GLU A 109 -16.33 -26.67 15.87
C GLU A 109 -17.64 -27.02 15.13
N VAL A 110 -17.93 -28.32 14.96
CA VAL A 110 -19.18 -28.80 14.36
C VAL A 110 -20.39 -28.42 15.22
N VAL A 111 -20.30 -28.56 16.55
CA VAL A 111 -21.37 -28.15 17.48
C VAL A 111 -21.59 -26.63 17.43
N THR A 112 -20.54 -25.82 17.30
CA THR A 112 -20.66 -24.37 17.13
C THR A 112 -21.39 -24.00 15.82
N ASP A 113 -21.01 -24.57 14.67
CA ASP A 113 -21.73 -24.33 13.38
C ASP A 113 -23.19 -24.79 13.45
N MET A 114 -23.49 -25.88 14.19
CA MET A 114 -24.88 -26.29 14.45
C MET A 114 -25.66 -25.27 15.30
N LYS A 115 -25.07 -24.78 16.40
CA LYS A 115 -25.69 -23.76 17.27
C LYS A 115 -25.91 -22.46 16.51
N GLU A 116 -24.93 -22.01 15.73
CA GLU A 116 -25.07 -20.84 14.85
C GLU A 116 -26.11 -21.06 13.74
N MET A 117 -26.12 -22.23 13.09
CA MET A 117 -27.11 -22.56 12.05
C MET A 117 -28.55 -22.48 12.58
N ILE A 118 -28.80 -22.82 13.85
CA ILE A 118 -30.12 -22.77 14.47
C ILE A 118 -30.43 -21.35 14.98
N GLY A 119 -29.54 -20.74 15.76
CA GLY A 119 -29.76 -19.42 16.37
C GLY A 119 -29.69 -18.24 15.38
N ALA A 120 -28.66 -18.20 14.52
CA ALA A 120 -28.41 -17.05 13.63
C ALA A 120 -29.43 -16.93 12.48
N ARG A 121 -30.27 -17.95 12.25
CA ARG A 121 -31.38 -17.88 11.27
C ARG A 121 -32.38 -16.76 11.59
N LYS A 122 -32.55 -16.35 12.85
CA LYS A 122 -33.39 -15.20 13.23
C LYS A 122 -32.70 -13.85 12.95
N VAL A 123 -31.45 -13.68 13.41
CA VAL A 123 -30.77 -12.35 13.42
C VAL A 123 -30.10 -11.99 12.08
N SER A 124 -29.56 -12.97 11.35
CA SER A 124 -28.79 -12.69 10.11
C SER A 124 -29.67 -12.23 8.93
N LYS A 125 -30.98 -12.44 8.97
CA LYS A 125 -31.86 -12.42 7.78
C LYS A 125 -33.26 -11.89 8.08
N HIS A 126 -33.38 -10.66 8.60
CA HIS A 126 -34.67 -9.97 8.62
C HIS A 126 -35.24 -9.93 7.19
N PRO A 127 -36.52 -10.28 6.95
CA PRO A 127 -37.07 -10.40 5.59
C PRO A 127 -37.00 -9.08 4.80
N GLU A 128 -37.10 -7.95 5.51
CA GLU A 128 -37.05 -6.60 4.94
C GLU A 128 -35.64 -6.04 4.80
N LYS A 129 -34.62 -6.67 5.42
CA LYS A 129 -33.24 -6.16 5.35
C LYS A 129 -32.75 -6.19 3.89
N PRO A 130 -32.35 -5.04 3.32
CA PRO A 130 -31.95 -4.98 1.92
C PRO A 130 -30.79 -5.92 1.61
N LYS A 131 -30.88 -6.57 0.44
CA LYS A 131 -29.84 -7.47 -0.07
C LYS A 131 -28.74 -6.65 -0.74
N GLN A 132 -27.49 -7.08 -0.57
CA GLN A 132 -26.33 -6.42 -1.17
C GLN A 132 -26.53 -6.22 -2.69
N PRO A 133 -26.27 -5.02 -3.23
CA PRO A 133 -26.57 -4.69 -4.61
C PRO A 133 -25.57 -5.36 -5.56
N TRP A 134 -26.02 -5.58 -6.80
CA TRP A 134 -25.17 -6.12 -7.84
C TRP A 134 -24.07 -5.13 -8.25
N ASN A 135 -22.92 -5.68 -8.64
CA ASN A 135 -21.82 -4.94 -9.23
C ASN A 135 -21.93 -4.95 -10.78
N SER A 136 -21.09 -4.17 -11.45
CA SER A 136 -21.10 -4.01 -12.92
C SER A 136 -21.05 -5.37 -13.66
N TYR A 137 -20.18 -6.28 -13.22
CA TYR A 137 -20.10 -7.63 -13.79
C TYR A 137 -21.38 -8.45 -13.58
N MET A 138 -22.05 -8.33 -12.43
CA MET A 138 -23.29 -9.08 -12.17
C MET A 138 -24.46 -8.57 -13.03
N PHE A 139 -24.56 -7.26 -13.29
CA PHE A 139 -25.53 -6.74 -14.26
C PHE A 139 -25.26 -7.24 -15.69
N PHE A 140 -23.99 -7.26 -16.11
CA PHE A 140 -23.60 -7.86 -17.39
C PHE A 140 -23.91 -9.36 -17.45
N VAL A 141 -23.66 -10.11 -16.36
CA VAL A 141 -23.96 -11.54 -16.27
C VAL A 141 -25.46 -11.78 -16.41
N GLU A 142 -26.32 -11.01 -15.73
CA GLU A 142 -27.77 -11.20 -15.84
C GLU A 142 -28.27 -10.96 -17.28
N GLU A 143 -27.76 -9.92 -17.96
CA GLU A 143 -28.12 -9.62 -19.35
C GLU A 143 -27.61 -10.68 -20.34
N LYS A 144 -26.33 -11.09 -20.24
CA LYS A 144 -25.69 -11.95 -21.27
C LYS A 144 -25.76 -13.45 -20.96
N ARG A 145 -25.96 -13.87 -19.70
CA ARG A 145 -26.04 -15.30 -19.34
C ARG A 145 -27.14 -16.07 -20.08
N PRO A 146 -28.39 -15.61 -20.23
CA PRO A 146 -29.38 -16.36 -21.00
C PRO A 146 -28.97 -16.54 -22.46
N VAL A 147 -28.36 -15.52 -23.09
CA VAL A 147 -27.85 -15.58 -24.46
C VAL A 147 -26.72 -16.61 -24.58
N VAL A 148 -25.74 -16.57 -23.68
CA VAL A 148 -24.62 -17.53 -23.70
C VAL A 148 -25.09 -18.95 -23.38
N VAL A 149 -26.04 -19.16 -22.44
CA VAL A 149 -26.63 -20.49 -22.18
C VAL A 149 -27.35 -21.03 -23.41
N ASN A 150 -28.23 -20.23 -24.04
CA ASN A 150 -29.02 -20.68 -25.19
C ASN A 150 -28.13 -21.02 -26.41
N ALA A 151 -27.05 -20.27 -26.61
CA ALA A 151 -26.06 -20.56 -27.66
C ALA A 151 -25.05 -21.66 -27.28
N ASN A 152 -25.11 -22.22 -26.06
CA ASN A 152 -24.15 -23.22 -25.54
C ASN A 152 -24.85 -24.23 -24.60
N PRO A 153 -25.97 -24.87 -25.00
CA PRO A 153 -26.86 -25.58 -24.06
C PRO A 153 -26.22 -26.78 -23.37
N ASN A 154 -25.25 -27.43 -24.03
CA ASN A 154 -24.53 -28.59 -23.50
C ASN A 154 -23.24 -28.23 -22.73
N LEU A 155 -22.87 -26.96 -22.60
CA LEU A 155 -21.67 -26.58 -21.84
C LEU A 155 -21.93 -26.52 -20.34
N HIS A 156 -21.03 -27.14 -19.57
CA HIS A 156 -21.09 -27.14 -18.11
C HIS A 156 -21.12 -25.69 -17.55
N PRO A 157 -21.99 -25.36 -16.56
CA PRO A 157 -22.21 -23.97 -16.13
C PRO A 157 -20.95 -23.20 -15.71
N HIS A 158 -19.92 -23.88 -15.19
CA HIS A 158 -18.63 -23.26 -14.90
C HIS A 158 -17.95 -22.66 -16.14
N LEU A 159 -18.04 -23.33 -17.29
CA LEU A 159 -17.46 -22.86 -18.56
C LEU A 159 -18.27 -21.67 -19.12
N ILE A 160 -19.59 -21.66 -18.91
CA ILE A 160 -20.46 -20.52 -19.23
C ILE A 160 -20.07 -19.30 -18.39
N SER A 161 -19.86 -19.45 -17.08
CA SER A 161 -19.32 -18.39 -16.22
C SER A 161 -17.92 -17.92 -16.65
N LYS A 162 -17.03 -18.84 -17.06
CA LYS A 162 -15.71 -18.49 -17.60
C LYS A 162 -15.81 -17.68 -18.90
N LYS A 163 -16.71 -18.06 -19.80
CA LYS A 163 -16.99 -17.35 -21.08
C LYS A 163 -17.53 -15.94 -20.82
N LEU A 164 -18.51 -15.79 -19.92
CA LEU A 164 -19.02 -14.49 -19.47
C LEU A 164 -17.94 -13.63 -18.81
N GLY A 165 -17.10 -14.23 -17.95
CA GLY A 165 -15.99 -13.55 -17.29
C GLY A 165 -14.85 -13.13 -18.22
N GLN A 166 -14.79 -13.69 -19.43
CA GLN A 166 -13.90 -13.23 -20.50
C GLN A 166 -14.56 -12.12 -21.31
N MET A 167 -15.79 -12.32 -21.79
CA MET A 167 -16.56 -11.31 -22.53
C MET A 167 -16.67 -9.97 -21.78
N PHE A 168 -16.78 -9.98 -20.44
CA PHE A 168 -16.80 -8.74 -19.64
C PHE A 168 -15.45 -7.97 -19.61
N LYS A 169 -14.32 -8.66 -19.77
CA LYS A 169 -13.00 -8.01 -19.88
C LYS A 169 -12.78 -7.39 -21.25
N ASP A 170 -13.38 -8.01 -22.27
CA ASP A 170 -13.23 -7.66 -23.68
C ASP A 170 -14.27 -6.62 -24.14
N LEU A 171 -15.15 -6.16 -23.23
CA LEU A 171 -16.09 -5.05 -23.47
C LEU A 171 -15.37 -3.74 -23.81
N SER A 172 -16.03 -2.93 -24.64
CA SER A 172 -15.62 -1.54 -24.83
C SER A 172 -15.80 -0.71 -23.54
N GLY A 173 -15.08 0.40 -23.44
CA GLY A 173 -15.19 1.32 -22.30
C GLY A 173 -16.62 1.82 -22.08
N VAL A 174 -17.33 2.16 -23.17
CA VAL A 174 -18.71 2.67 -23.17
C VAL A 174 -19.71 1.62 -22.66
N GLU A 175 -19.60 0.37 -23.12
CA GLU A 175 -20.47 -0.71 -22.62
C GLU A 175 -20.19 -1.00 -21.13
N LYS A 176 -18.93 -0.97 -20.72
CA LYS A 176 -18.53 -1.17 -19.32
C LYS A 176 -19.04 -0.04 -18.42
N GLU A 177 -18.98 1.20 -18.88
CA GLU A 177 -19.48 2.39 -18.18
C GLU A 177 -21.01 2.33 -17.97
N ARG A 178 -21.78 1.82 -18.94
CA ARG A 178 -23.22 1.53 -18.78
C ARG A 178 -23.46 0.60 -17.58
N TYR A 179 -22.71 -0.49 -17.45
CA TYR A 179 -22.85 -1.42 -16.32
C TYR A 179 -22.29 -0.86 -14.99
N GLU A 180 -21.26 -0.02 -15.02
CA GLU A 180 -20.76 0.69 -13.83
C GLU A 180 -21.73 1.76 -13.32
N THR A 181 -22.46 2.42 -14.23
CA THR A 181 -23.54 3.37 -13.91
C THR A 181 -24.73 2.67 -13.27
N LEU A 182 -25.21 1.55 -13.84
CA LEU A 182 -26.24 0.71 -13.22
C LEU A 182 -25.82 0.23 -11.83
N ALA A 183 -24.57 -0.22 -11.68
CA ALA A 183 -24.02 -0.61 -10.39
C ALA A 183 -23.81 0.56 -9.41
N LYS A 184 -23.71 1.82 -9.88
CA LYS A 184 -23.68 3.02 -9.02
C LYS A 184 -25.08 3.32 -8.49
N ALA A 185 -26.09 3.37 -9.37
CA ALA A 185 -27.49 3.59 -9.00
C ALA A 185 -27.99 2.54 -7.98
N ALA A 186 -27.77 1.24 -8.24
CA ALA A 186 -28.16 0.17 -7.33
C ALA A 186 -27.45 0.23 -5.96
N ARG A 187 -26.25 0.83 -5.87
CA ARG A 187 -25.57 1.08 -4.59
C ARG A 187 -26.19 2.25 -3.82
N GLN A 188 -26.68 3.28 -4.51
CA GLN A 188 -27.38 4.41 -3.88
C GLN A 188 -28.73 3.94 -3.33
N GLU A 189 -29.55 3.31 -4.17
CA GLU A 189 -30.84 2.71 -3.80
C GLU A 189 -30.72 1.71 -2.63
N TYR A 190 -29.70 0.85 -2.64
CA TYR A 190 -29.42 -0.03 -1.50
C TYR A 190 -29.08 0.72 -0.22
N THR A 191 -28.30 1.80 -0.32
CA THR A 191 -27.89 2.61 0.84
C THR A 191 -29.09 3.34 1.45
N GLU A 192 -29.97 3.88 0.61
CA GLU A 192 -31.23 4.52 1.02
C GLU A 192 -32.21 3.52 1.66
N LYS A 193 -32.41 2.35 1.03
CA LYS A 193 -33.23 1.28 1.61
C LYS A 193 -32.65 0.74 2.91
N LEU A 194 -31.32 0.69 3.05
CA LEU A 194 -30.65 0.21 4.26
C LEU A 194 -30.68 1.26 5.39
N HIS A 195 -30.63 2.54 5.04
CA HIS A 195 -30.86 3.67 5.96
C HIS A 195 -32.27 3.56 6.56
N ARG A 196 -33.29 3.51 5.70
CA ARG A 196 -34.69 3.34 6.10
C ARG A 196 -34.91 2.09 6.95
N PHE A 197 -34.32 0.95 6.56
CA PHE A 197 -34.40 -0.28 7.36
C PHE A 197 -33.81 -0.11 8.77
N TYR A 198 -32.79 0.72 8.98
CA TYR A 198 -32.21 0.99 10.30
C TYR A 198 -32.94 2.08 11.09
N GLU A 199 -33.73 2.93 10.44
CA GLU A 199 -34.68 3.84 11.10
C GLU A 199 -35.92 3.06 11.59
N GLU A 200 -36.42 2.14 10.77
CA GLU A 200 -37.58 1.29 11.08
C GLU A 200 -37.24 0.14 12.05
N HIS A 201 -35.99 -0.35 12.07
CA HIS A 201 -35.51 -1.44 12.95
C HIS A 201 -34.18 -1.11 13.65
N PRO A 202 -34.15 -0.19 14.63
CA PRO A 202 -32.91 0.29 15.27
C PRO A 202 -32.11 -0.78 16.02
N GLU A 203 -32.76 -1.83 16.52
CA GLU A 203 -32.11 -2.96 17.20
C GLU A 203 -31.30 -3.86 16.26
N MET A 204 -31.60 -3.80 14.95
CA MET A 204 -30.91 -4.53 13.88
C MET A 204 -29.74 -3.74 13.25
N ILE A 205 -29.48 -2.52 13.73
CA ILE A 205 -28.23 -1.79 13.48
C ILE A 205 -27.06 -2.68 13.97
N PRO A 206 -26.02 -2.94 13.14
CA PRO A 206 -24.89 -3.77 13.54
C PRO A 206 -24.10 -3.17 14.72
N LYS A 207 -24.47 -3.56 15.94
CA LYS A 207 -23.71 -3.31 17.17
C LYS A 207 -22.29 -3.84 16.93
N LYS A 208 -21.32 -2.93 16.80
CA LYS A 208 -19.91 -3.27 16.51
C LYS A 208 -19.48 -4.38 17.48
N THR A 209 -19.25 -5.59 16.97
CA THR A 209 -18.76 -6.68 17.80
C THR A 209 -17.45 -6.20 18.42
N LYS A 210 -17.39 -6.24 19.75
CA LYS A 210 -16.20 -5.79 20.47
C LYS A 210 -15.09 -6.77 20.10
N ARG A 211 -14.23 -6.37 19.14
CA ARG A 211 -12.81 -6.74 19.18
C ARG A 211 -12.40 -6.56 20.63
N SER A 212 -11.79 -7.60 21.20
CA SER A 212 -11.38 -7.69 22.62
C SER A 212 -11.16 -6.30 23.21
N LYS A 213 -12.00 -5.93 24.20
CA LYS A 213 -11.91 -4.63 24.88
C LYS A 213 -10.42 -4.30 25.06
N PRO A 214 -9.93 -3.10 24.68
CA PRO A 214 -8.71 -2.60 25.30
C PRO A 214 -8.91 -2.77 26.81
N VAL A 215 -7.96 -3.42 27.49
CA VAL A 215 -8.00 -3.53 28.94
C VAL A 215 -8.12 -2.10 29.46
N GLN A 216 -9.22 -1.83 30.18
CA GLN A 216 -9.46 -0.51 30.76
C GLN A 216 -8.58 -0.41 32.00
N PHE A 217 -7.28 -0.23 31.75
CA PHE A 217 -6.38 0.33 32.74
C PHE A 217 -6.93 1.69 33.16
N GLU A 218 -6.82 2.00 34.43
CA GLU A 218 -7.12 3.34 34.95
C GLU A 218 -6.21 4.37 34.27
N GLU A 219 -6.66 5.61 34.18
CA GLU A 219 -5.90 6.67 33.51
C GLU A 219 -4.52 6.83 34.17
N GLY A 220 -3.46 6.67 33.36
CA GLY A 220 -2.06 6.67 33.83
C GLY A 220 -1.48 5.30 34.23
N ARG A 221 -2.23 4.18 34.22
CA ARG A 221 -1.71 2.84 34.59
C ARG A 221 -1.69 1.80 33.46
N GLY A 222 -1.76 2.23 32.20
CA GLY A 222 -1.67 1.34 31.03
C GLY A 222 -0.78 1.90 29.93
N PRO A 223 -0.43 1.10 28.91
CA PRO A 223 0.35 1.56 27.77
C PRO A 223 -0.33 2.75 27.05
N PRO A 224 0.43 3.75 26.57
CA PRO A 224 -0.12 4.92 25.89
C PRO A 224 -1.09 4.59 24.75
N GLN A 225 -2.14 5.41 24.60
CA GLN A 225 -3.15 5.19 23.57
C GLN A 225 -2.65 5.63 22.20
N LYS A 226 -2.76 4.74 21.21
CA LYS A 226 -2.37 5.00 19.81
C LYS A 226 -3.11 6.24 19.27
N ALA A 227 -2.35 7.23 18.81
CA ALA A 227 -2.87 8.52 18.36
C ALA A 227 -3.91 8.40 17.21
N LYS A 228 -4.90 9.30 17.21
CA LYS A 228 -5.99 9.37 16.23
C LYS A 228 -5.48 9.76 14.83
N THR A 229 -6.08 9.19 13.79
CA THR A 229 -5.81 9.60 12.40
C THR A 229 -6.41 10.98 12.05
N PRO A 230 -5.94 11.66 10.99
CA PRO A 230 -6.44 12.98 10.60
C PRO A 230 -7.97 13.02 10.42
N PHE A 231 -8.53 11.96 9.82
CA PHE A 231 -9.97 11.80 9.66
C PHE A 231 -10.71 11.53 10.99
N GLU A 232 -10.09 10.81 11.93
CA GLU A 232 -10.71 10.56 13.25
C GLU A 232 -10.68 11.80 14.15
N LEU A 233 -9.68 12.68 14.01
CA LEU A 233 -9.69 14.01 14.63
C LEU A 233 -10.81 14.88 14.06
N TYR A 234 -10.92 14.95 12.72
CA TYR A 234 -11.99 15.68 12.06
C TYR A 234 -13.38 15.19 12.49
N VAL A 235 -13.60 13.87 12.46
CA VAL A 235 -14.84 13.25 12.96
C VAL A 235 -15.10 13.56 14.42
N THR A 236 -14.07 13.58 15.29
CA THR A 236 -14.24 13.93 16.70
C THR A 236 -14.85 15.33 16.82
N VAL A 237 -14.17 16.34 16.26
CA VAL A 237 -14.55 17.75 16.41
C VAL A 237 -15.86 18.10 15.69
N GLU A 238 -16.18 17.47 14.56
CA GLU A 238 -17.49 17.66 13.93
C GLU A 238 -18.61 16.93 14.71
N SER A 239 -18.34 15.76 15.30
CA SER A 239 -19.34 15.06 16.13
C SER A 239 -19.65 15.77 17.46
N GLU A 240 -18.75 16.64 17.94
CA GLU A 240 -18.96 17.52 19.10
C GLU A 240 -19.81 18.76 18.77
N LYS A 241 -20.02 19.07 17.48
CA LYS A 241 -20.89 20.16 17.00
C LYS A 241 -22.31 19.70 16.65
N GLU A 242 -22.48 18.42 16.29
CA GLU A 242 -23.77 17.84 15.94
C GLU A 242 -24.57 17.47 17.21
N ALA A 243 -25.91 17.51 17.15
CA ALA A 243 -26.74 17.22 18.31
C ALA A 243 -26.67 15.74 18.74
N SER A 244 -26.68 15.49 20.06
CA SER A 244 -26.51 14.18 20.69
C SER A 244 -27.45 13.07 20.20
N ASP A 245 -28.65 13.44 19.73
CA ASP A 245 -29.68 12.51 19.26
C ASP A 245 -29.46 12.02 17.82
N VAL A 246 -28.52 12.61 17.06
CA VAL A 246 -28.23 12.20 15.68
C VAL A 246 -27.48 10.86 15.68
N PRO A 247 -28.00 9.79 15.02
CA PRO A 247 -27.33 8.50 15.01
C PRO A 247 -25.90 8.58 14.44
N ASN A 248 -24.92 8.08 15.20
CA ASN A 248 -23.48 8.21 14.89
C ASN A 248 -23.09 7.80 13.46
N PHE A 249 -23.82 6.87 12.81
CA PHE A 249 -23.54 6.49 11.42
C PHE A 249 -23.87 7.59 10.38
N ILE A 250 -24.84 8.46 10.68
CA ILE A 250 -25.18 9.65 9.88
C ILE A 250 -24.04 10.66 9.95
N VAL A 251 -23.58 10.98 11.17
CA VAL A 251 -22.42 11.85 11.41
C VAL A 251 -21.19 11.31 10.68
N MET A 252 -20.89 10.02 10.85
CA MET A 252 -19.78 9.34 10.15
C MET A 252 -19.88 9.36 8.61
N LYS A 253 -21.10 9.44 8.04
CA LYS A 253 -21.32 9.62 6.60
C LYS A 253 -21.07 11.08 6.20
N LYS A 254 -21.74 12.03 6.87
CA LYS A 254 -21.61 13.48 6.66
C LYS A 254 -20.15 13.92 6.70
N CYS A 255 -19.43 13.58 7.77
CA CYS A 255 -18.01 13.89 7.92
C CYS A 255 -17.14 13.22 6.85
N ARG A 256 -17.52 12.05 6.33
CA ARG A 256 -16.79 11.39 5.24
C ARG A 256 -16.98 12.09 3.90
N GLU A 257 -18.18 12.60 3.64
CA GLU A 257 -18.48 13.37 2.43
C GLU A 257 -17.75 14.72 2.49
N GLN A 258 -17.91 15.49 3.57
CA GLN A 258 -17.17 16.74 3.82
C GLN A 258 -15.64 16.55 3.75
N TRP A 259 -15.09 15.51 4.41
CA TRP A 259 -13.64 15.25 4.38
C TRP A 259 -13.10 14.98 2.98
N ASN A 260 -13.89 14.37 2.09
CA ASN A 260 -13.46 14.19 0.70
C ASN A 260 -13.36 15.56 0.00
N GLU A 261 -14.31 16.45 0.24
CA GLU A 261 -14.45 17.78 -0.36
C GLU A 261 -13.46 18.82 0.17
N LEU A 262 -12.99 18.72 1.43
CA LEU A 262 -11.99 19.63 2.02
C LEU A 262 -10.78 19.85 1.08
N SER A 263 -10.28 21.08 0.98
CA SER A 263 -9.05 21.36 0.25
C SER A 263 -7.84 20.69 0.90
N ASP A 264 -6.74 20.56 0.15
CA ASP A 264 -5.48 20.07 0.70
C ASP A 264 -4.92 20.99 1.81
N LYS A 265 -5.29 22.28 1.86
CA LYS A 265 -4.93 23.21 2.95
C LYS A 265 -5.73 22.95 4.23
N GLU A 266 -7.01 22.64 4.12
CA GLU A 266 -7.83 22.28 5.29
C GLU A 266 -7.43 20.90 5.81
N LYS A 267 -7.21 19.94 4.91
CA LYS A 267 -6.63 18.63 5.26
C LYS A 267 -5.28 18.76 5.95
N PHE A 268 -4.41 19.69 5.52
CA PHE A 268 -3.09 19.92 6.13
C PHE A 268 -3.17 20.20 7.64
N PHE A 269 -4.15 20.98 8.12
CA PHE A 269 -4.34 21.24 9.55
C PHE A 269 -4.56 19.94 10.35
N TRP A 270 -5.53 19.12 9.93
CA TRP A 270 -5.83 17.82 10.56
C TRP A 270 -4.69 16.81 10.43
N ILE A 271 -3.96 16.86 9.32
CA ILE A 271 -2.78 16.02 9.07
C ILE A 271 -1.63 16.42 10.00
N ASN A 272 -1.42 17.72 10.24
CA ASN A 272 -0.37 18.18 11.14
C ASN A 272 -0.69 17.82 12.60
N TRP A 273 -1.92 18.10 13.06
CA TRP A 273 -2.36 17.77 14.42
C TRP A 273 -2.28 16.26 14.72
N ALA A 274 -2.58 15.41 13.74
CA ALA A 274 -2.39 13.96 13.87
C ALA A 274 -0.91 13.54 13.97
N ASP A 275 0.01 14.28 13.35
CA ASP A 275 1.46 14.00 13.39
C ASP A 275 2.05 14.42 14.74
N GLU A 276 1.59 15.54 15.29
CA GLU A 276 1.96 16.04 16.63
C GLU A 276 1.50 15.07 17.71
N LEU A 277 0.23 14.65 17.68
CA LEU A 277 -0.30 13.63 18.59
C LEU A 277 0.39 12.27 18.42
N TYR A 278 0.79 11.90 17.20
CA TYR A 278 1.56 10.68 16.95
C TYR A 278 3.00 10.78 17.46
N SER A 279 3.64 11.95 17.35
CA SER A 279 4.98 12.21 17.88
C SER A 279 4.97 12.12 19.41
N LYS A 280 4.02 12.80 20.06
CA LYS A 280 3.82 12.64 21.51
C LYS A 280 3.55 11.19 21.90
N TYR A 281 2.68 10.47 21.19
CA TYR A 281 2.45 9.04 21.47
C TYR A 281 3.73 8.19 21.36
N LEU A 282 4.68 8.52 20.47
CA LEU A 282 5.97 7.84 20.40
C LEU A 282 6.89 8.18 21.58
N GLU A 283 6.82 9.40 22.10
CA GLU A 283 7.54 9.85 23.30
C GLU A 283 6.97 9.21 24.57
N ASP A 284 5.66 9.32 24.79
CA ASP A 284 4.92 8.66 25.86
C ASP A 284 5.22 7.15 25.87
N LEU A 285 5.25 6.50 24.69
CA LEU A 285 5.53 5.06 24.55
C LEU A 285 6.99 4.71 24.83
N LYS A 286 7.94 5.58 24.48
CA LYS A 286 9.37 5.41 24.76
C LYS A 286 9.64 5.51 26.26
N GLU A 287 8.95 6.41 26.97
CA GLU A 287 8.98 6.50 28.43
C GLU A 287 8.33 5.27 29.07
N TYR A 288 7.14 4.87 28.62
CA TYR A 288 6.46 3.68 29.12
C TYR A 288 7.28 2.38 28.95
N VAL A 289 7.99 2.21 27.83
CA VAL A 289 8.88 1.04 27.60
C VAL A 289 10.14 1.08 28.47
N LYS A 290 10.64 2.27 28.83
CA LYS A 290 11.74 2.44 29.79
C LYS A 290 11.32 2.02 31.20
N ASP A 291 10.12 2.39 31.62
CA ASP A 291 9.61 2.10 32.96
C ASP A 291 8.96 0.69 33.07
N HIS A 292 8.60 0.07 31.93
CA HIS A 292 8.12 -1.32 31.84
C HIS A 292 8.93 -2.15 30.82
N PRO A 293 10.15 -2.62 31.14
CA PRO A 293 11.00 -3.37 30.21
C PRO A 293 10.42 -4.69 29.67
N GLU A 294 9.44 -5.29 30.37
CA GLU A 294 8.72 -6.48 29.90
C GLU A 294 7.73 -6.19 28.76
N TYR A 295 7.33 -4.93 28.57
CA TYR A 295 6.35 -4.55 27.57
C TYR A 295 7.00 -4.35 26.19
N THR A 296 6.90 -5.36 25.33
CA THR A 296 7.31 -5.26 23.93
C THR A 296 6.19 -4.61 23.07
N PRO A 297 6.37 -3.39 22.54
CA PRO A 297 5.33 -2.75 21.72
C PRO A 297 5.14 -3.47 20.38
N GLU A 298 3.88 -3.58 19.93
CA GLU A 298 3.56 -4.05 18.58
C GLU A 298 4.24 -3.19 17.50
N LYS A 299 4.47 -3.76 16.31
CA LYS A 299 5.03 -3.06 15.13
C LYS A 299 4.24 -1.79 14.80
N ILE A 300 4.76 -0.66 15.27
CA ILE A 300 4.12 0.66 15.17
C ILE A 300 3.98 1.03 13.68
N LYS A 301 2.82 1.56 13.31
CA LYS A 301 2.53 2.04 11.96
C LYS A 301 2.31 3.55 12.03
N PRO A 302 2.87 4.33 11.07
CA PRO A 302 2.56 5.75 10.98
C PRO A 302 1.05 5.99 10.88
N VAL A 303 0.56 6.94 11.66
CA VAL A 303 -0.84 7.38 11.68
C VAL A 303 -1.27 8.02 10.35
N ILE A 304 -0.31 8.63 9.63
CA ILE A 304 -0.53 9.38 8.40
C ILE A 304 -0.17 8.55 7.16
N THR A 305 -1.07 8.51 6.17
CA THR A 305 -0.88 7.75 4.93
C THR A 305 0.12 8.41 3.97
N LYS A 306 0.53 7.67 2.94
CA LYS A 306 1.41 8.18 1.86
C LYS A 306 0.81 9.36 1.07
N LYS A 307 -0.52 9.53 1.04
CA LYS A 307 -1.17 10.67 0.37
C LYS A 307 -1.12 11.90 1.27
N GLU A 308 -1.55 11.73 2.51
CA GLU A 308 -1.58 12.81 3.52
C GLU A 308 -0.16 13.33 3.83
N ARG A 309 0.86 12.48 3.82
CA ARG A 309 2.25 12.94 3.94
C ARG A 309 2.67 13.88 2.81
N LYS A 310 2.30 13.59 1.55
CA LYS A 310 2.56 14.50 0.42
C LYS A 310 1.81 15.82 0.57
N ILE A 311 0.59 15.79 1.12
CA ILE A 311 -0.14 17.01 1.49
C ILE A 311 0.66 17.77 2.56
N LYS A 312 1.15 17.11 3.61
CA LYS A 312 2.00 17.73 4.65
C LYS A 312 3.25 18.37 4.06
N GLU A 313 4.04 17.63 3.29
CA GLU A 313 5.29 18.12 2.68
C GLU A 313 5.05 19.38 1.85
N ARG A 314 4.16 19.31 0.85
CA ARG A 314 3.87 20.43 -0.07
C ARG A 314 3.21 21.63 0.63
N CYS A 315 2.34 21.40 1.63
CA CYS A 315 1.70 22.51 2.37
C CYS A 315 2.62 23.11 3.46
N SER A 316 3.64 22.38 3.93
CA SER A 316 4.69 22.91 4.81
C SER A 316 5.76 23.75 4.10
N GLY A 317 5.63 23.97 2.78
CA GLY A 317 6.62 24.73 2.00
C GLY A 317 7.88 23.94 1.61
N LYS A 318 7.94 22.64 1.92
CA LYS A 318 9.03 21.76 1.48
C LYS A 318 9.01 21.64 -0.04
N PRO A 319 10.12 21.86 -0.76
CA PRO A 319 10.14 21.77 -2.21
C PRO A 319 9.85 20.35 -2.70
N ASP A 320 9.14 20.24 -3.82
CA ASP A 320 8.89 18.99 -4.53
C ASP A 320 10.16 18.51 -5.26
N LYS A 321 10.49 17.22 -5.13
CA LYS A 321 11.66 16.65 -5.82
C LYS A 321 11.46 16.64 -7.35
N PRO A 322 12.43 17.13 -8.15
CA PRO A 322 12.32 17.21 -9.60
C PRO A 322 12.44 15.83 -10.27
N PRO A 323 12.16 15.73 -11.59
CA PRO A 323 12.24 14.45 -12.32
C PRO A 323 13.64 13.81 -12.25
N HIS A 324 13.70 12.50 -12.05
CA HIS A 324 14.95 11.74 -11.88
C HIS A 324 15.78 11.54 -13.17
N GLY A 325 15.42 12.17 -14.29
CA GLY A 325 16.15 12.03 -15.55
C GLY A 325 15.39 12.64 -16.73
N SER A 326 16.10 12.92 -17.83
CA SER A 326 15.61 13.69 -18.98
C SER A 326 14.29 13.17 -19.56
N TYR A 327 14.15 11.85 -19.76
CA TYR A 327 12.89 11.22 -20.19
C TYR A 327 11.72 11.50 -19.24
N HIS A 328 11.93 11.57 -17.92
CA HIS A 328 10.86 11.85 -16.96
C HIS A 328 10.45 13.33 -16.99
N LEU A 329 11.39 14.25 -17.25
CA LEU A 329 11.07 15.66 -17.48
C LEU A 329 10.30 15.84 -18.80
N PHE A 330 10.79 15.25 -19.89
CA PHE A 330 10.10 15.22 -21.17
C PHE A 330 8.69 14.64 -21.06
N SER A 331 8.56 13.47 -20.42
CA SER A 331 7.27 12.84 -20.15
C SER A 331 6.33 13.75 -19.38
N LYS A 332 6.82 14.43 -18.33
CA LYS A 332 6.01 15.42 -17.60
C LYS A 332 5.55 16.55 -18.53
N MET A 333 6.44 17.14 -19.32
CA MET A 333 6.11 18.26 -20.20
C MET A 333 5.13 17.89 -21.33
N ILE A 334 5.23 16.69 -21.91
CA ILE A 334 4.24 16.21 -22.89
C ILE A 334 2.89 15.87 -22.22
N LEU A 335 2.89 15.30 -21.00
CA LEU A 335 1.67 15.05 -20.21
C LEU A 335 0.97 16.34 -19.75
N GLU A 336 1.71 17.44 -19.61
CA GLU A 336 1.20 18.77 -19.28
C GLU A 336 0.83 19.60 -20.52
N SER A 337 1.08 19.10 -21.74
CA SER A 337 0.73 19.76 -23.00
C SER A 337 -0.71 19.47 -23.44
N ASP A 338 -1.28 20.35 -24.25
CA ASP A 338 -2.65 20.19 -24.77
C ASP A 338 -2.79 19.04 -25.79
N GLU A 339 -1.67 18.57 -26.37
CA GLU A 339 -1.64 17.48 -27.37
C GLU A 339 -2.26 16.17 -26.86
N VAL A 340 -2.09 15.87 -25.57
CA VAL A 340 -2.47 14.57 -25.01
C VAL A 340 -3.94 14.47 -24.59
N ARG A 341 -4.71 15.57 -24.61
CA ARG A 341 -6.10 15.59 -24.08
C ARG A 341 -7.04 14.57 -24.74
N ASN A 342 -6.80 14.23 -25.99
CA ASN A 342 -7.61 13.29 -26.77
C ASN A 342 -7.03 11.86 -26.81
N ILE A 343 -5.91 11.60 -26.13
CA ILE A 343 -5.24 10.29 -26.16
C ILE A 343 -5.74 9.43 -25.00
N ASN A 344 -6.14 8.19 -25.31
CA ASN A 344 -6.56 7.21 -24.32
C ASN A 344 -5.46 6.98 -23.25
N SER A 345 -5.84 7.00 -21.97
CA SER A 345 -4.91 6.87 -20.84
C SER A 345 -4.03 5.60 -20.88
N LYS A 346 -4.50 4.53 -21.54
CA LYS A 346 -3.72 3.29 -21.74
C LYS A 346 -2.56 3.45 -22.73
N ASP A 347 -2.73 4.30 -23.74
CA ASP A 347 -1.82 4.45 -24.88
C ASP A 347 -0.95 5.73 -24.75
N LEU A 348 -1.35 6.64 -23.87
CA LEU A 348 -0.68 7.88 -23.49
C LEU A 348 0.83 7.74 -23.22
N MET A 349 1.25 6.74 -22.43
CA MET A 349 2.68 6.53 -22.15
C MET A 349 3.44 5.89 -23.31
N ASN A 350 2.76 5.23 -24.25
CA ASN A 350 3.38 4.73 -25.48
C ASN A 350 3.68 5.92 -26.41
N TYR A 351 2.71 6.80 -26.63
CA TYR A 351 2.87 8.05 -27.40
C TYR A 351 4.03 8.91 -26.88
N VAL A 352 4.12 9.11 -25.55
CA VAL A 352 5.26 9.81 -24.91
C VAL A 352 6.59 9.09 -25.18
N SER A 353 6.60 7.76 -25.15
CA SER A 353 7.81 6.95 -25.43
C SER A 353 8.23 6.99 -26.90
N GLU A 354 7.27 7.08 -27.82
CA GLU A 354 7.50 7.20 -29.25
C GLU A 354 8.02 8.59 -29.61
N LYS A 355 7.42 9.67 -29.10
CA LYS A 355 7.97 11.02 -29.26
C LYS A 355 9.40 11.14 -28.69
N TRP A 356 9.68 10.58 -27.51
CA TRP A 356 11.04 10.59 -26.94
C TRP A 356 12.08 9.85 -27.79
N ARG A 357 11.67 8.78 -28.51
CA ARG A 357 12.54 8.09 -29.48
C ARG A 357 12.77 8.91 -30.75
N ALA A 358 11.79 9.72 -31.15
CA ALA A 358 11.87 10.58 -32.33
C ALA A 358 12.67 11.87 -32.10
N CYS A 359 12.81 12.33 -30.85
CA CYS A 359 13.65 13.48 -30.51
C CYS A 359 15.10 13.31 -30.99
N SER A 360 15.80 14.41 -31.28
CA SER A 360 17.22 14.42 -31.61
C SER A 360 18.10 14.15 -30.39
N ASP A 361 19.40 13.94 -30.55
CA ASP A 361 20.31 13.76 -29.41
C ASP A 361 20.72 15.09 -28.78
N GLU A 362 20.65 16.21 -29.51
CA GLU A 362 20.71 17.57 -28.96
C GLU A 362 19.52 17.85 -28.04
N GLU A 363 18.28 17.63 -28.51
CA GLU A 363 17.06 17.81 -27.70
C GLU A 363 17.13 16.96 -26.43
N LYS A 364 17.48 15.67 -26.56
CA LYS A 364 17.67 14.78 -25.39
C LYS A 364 18.77 15.26 -24.45
N ASN A 365 19.73 16.06 -24.91
CA ASN A 365 20.77 16.67 -24.09
C ASN A 365 20.29 17.95 -23.39
N GLU A 366 19.50 18.80 -24.04
CA GLU A 366 18.81 19.92 -23.40
C GLU A 366 17.95 19.44 -22.21
N TYR A 367 17.21 18.34 -22.38
CA TYR A 367 16.46 17.72 -21.29
C TYR A 367 17.33 17.10 -20.19
N LYS A 368 18.63 16.83 -20.40
CA LYS A 368 19.57 16.45 -19.31
C LYS A 368 20.00 17.69 -18.53
N VAL A 369 20.54 18.69 -19.21
CA VAL A 369 21.00 19.96 -18.60
C VAL A 369 19.86 20.62 -17.83
N ARG A 370 18.63 20.62 -18.37
CA ARG A 370 17.44 21.14 -17.69
C ARG A 370 17.01 20.30 -16.49
N VAL A 371 17.28 18.99 -16.46
CA VAL A 371 17.09 18.18 -15.25
C VAL A 371 18.17 18.51 -14.21
N GLU A 372 19.42 18.64 -14.60
CA GLU A 372 20.53 18.99 -13.71
C GLU A 372 20.29 20.35 -13.03
N GLN A 373 19.94 21.39 -13.80
CA GLN A 373 19.53 22.70 -13.26
C GLN A 373 18.35 22.57 -12.29
N LEU A 374 17.32 21.78 -12.61
CA LEU A 374 16.19 21.55 -11.72
C LEU A 374 16.57 20.84 -10.41
N TRP A 375 17.62 20.01 -10.40
CA TRP A 375 18.18 19.40 -9.19
C TRP A 375 19.01 20.40 -8.38
N GLU A 376 19.75 21.32 -9.00
CA GLU A 376 20.46 22.41 -8.31
C GLU A 376 19.48 23.38 -7.66
N ASP A 377 18.50 23.89 -8.42
CA ASP A 377 17.36 24.67 -7.95
C ASP A 377 16.65 24.00 -6.76
N TYR A 378 16.48 22.67 -6.83
CA TYR A 378 15.86 21.90 -5.76
C TYR A 378 16.72 21.81 -4.51
N HIS A 379 18.03 21.57 -4.64
CA HIS A 379 18.93 21.51 -3.50
C HIS A 379 19.05 22.86 -2.79
N GLN A 380 19.12 23.97 -3.54
CA GLN A 380 19.09 25.32 -2.95
C GLN A 380 17.81 25.54 -2.14
N LYS A 381 16.63 25.35 -2.76
CA LYS A 381 15.33 25.55 -2.10
C LYS A 381 15.11 24.58 -0.93
N LEU A 382 15.75 23.41 -0.95
CA LEU A 382 15.73 22.47 0.16
C LEU A 382 16.60 22.95 1.32
N GLU A 383 17.79 23.50 1.06
CA GLU A 383 18.64 24.06 2.12
C GLU A 383 18.02 25.34 2.71
N GLU A 384 17.41 26.21 1.89
CA GLU A 384 16.60 27.35 2.35
C GLU A 384 15.46 26.90 3.27
N TYR A 385 14.72 25.84 2.90
CA TYR A 385 13.70 25.22 3.76
C TYR A 385 14.28 24.57 5.03
N LEU A 386 15.48 23.99 4.96
CA LEU A 386 16.18 23.42 6.12
C LEU A 386 16.64 24.50 7.11
N MET A 387 16.82 25.75 6.68
CA MET A 387 17.13 26.89 7.55
C MET A 387 15.89 27.51 8.23
N THR A 388 14.66 27.24 7.75
CA THR A 388 13.43 27.71 8.42
C THR A 388 12.90 26.74 9.48
N LEU A 389 13.52 25.56 9.63
CA LEU A 389 13.14 24.53 10.60
C LEU A 389 14.01 24.56 11.87
N PRO A 390 13.50 24.06 13.01
CA PRO A 390 14.30 23.80 14.21
C PRO A 390 15.54 22.92 13.91
N PRO A 391 16.66 23.07 14.64
CA PRO A 391 17.88 22.30 14.39
C PRO A 391 17.67 20.77 14.42
N GLU A 392 16.82 20.29 15.32
CA GLU A 392 16.49 18.86 15.48
C GLU A 392 15.71 18.31 14.27
N ASP A 393 14.78 19.10 13.72
CA ASP A 393 14.04 18.77 12.50
C ASP A 393 14.97 18.78 11.27
N ARG A 394 15.81 19.81 11.17
CA ARG A 394 16.80 19.97 10.10
C ARG A 394 17.74 18.76 10.03
N ASP A 395 18.32 18.39 11.15
CA ASP A 395 19.33 17.33 11.18
C ASP A 395 18.69 15.95 11.04
N ARG A 396 17.45 15.75 11.51
CA ARG A 396 16.61 14.57 11.18
C ARG A 396 16.34 14.44 9.68
N ILE A 397 16.02 15.54 8.98
CA ILE A 397 15.78 15.51 7.53
C ILE A 397 17.07 15.24 6.75
N ARG A 398 18.20 15.85 7.14
CA ARG A 398 19.52 15.57 6.54
C ARG A 398 19.92 14.10 6.71
N GLU A 399 19.68 13.52 7.89
CA GLU A 399 19.91 12.09 8.09
C GLU A 399 18.98 11.22 7.22
N GLU A 400 17.70 11.59 7.12
CA GLU A 400 16.73 10.91 6.25
C GLU A 400 17.13 10.94 4.76
N GLU A 401 17.66 12.06 4.26
CA GLU A 401 18.18 12.18 2.89
C GLU A 401 19.41 11.27 2.68
N SER A 402 20.36 11.26 3.61
CA SER A 402 21.55 10.40 3.53
C SER A 402 21.18 8.89 3.51
N ARG A 403 20.27 8.46 4.40
CA ARG A 403 19.75 7.08 4.46
C ARG A 403 19.05 6.67 3.16
N LYS A 404 18.40 7.60 2.45
CA LYS A 404 17.76 7.33 1.14
C LYS A 404 18.80 7.15 0.02
N LYS A 405 19.90 7.90 0.03
CA LYS A 405 20.99 7.79 -0.95
C LYS A 405 21.60 6.38 -0.95
N TYR A 406 22.12 5.92 0.19
CA TYR A 406 22.68 4.58 0.34
C TYR A 406 21.69 3.46 -0.06
N ARG A 407 20.41 3.61 0.27
CA ARG A 407 19.37 2.61 -0.05
C ARG A 407 18.94 2.59 -1.52
N ASN A 408 19.33 3.57 -2.33
CA ASN A 408 19.13 3.58 -3.78
C ASN A 408 20.38 3.08 -4.52
N GLU A 409 21.57 3.41 -4.02
CA GLU A 409 22.84 2.88 -4.53
C GLU A 409 22.87 1.35 -4.45
N GLY A 410 22.42 0.76 -3.33
CA GLY A 410 22.23 -0.69 -3.15
C GLY A 410 21.05 -1.32 -3.91
N LYS A 411 20.46 -0.63 -4.90
CA LYS A 411 19.29 -1.12 -5.68
C LYS A 411 19.39 -0.98 -7.19
N SER A 412 20.47 -0.43 -7.71
CA SER A 412 20.71 -0.49 -9.16
C SER A 412 20.98 -1.96 -9.57
N PRO A 413 20.34 -2.51 -10.61
CA PRO A 413 20.76 -3.79 -11.15
C PRO A 413 22.21 -3.67 -11.64
N VAL A 414 23.01 -4.72 -11.48
CA VAL A 414 24.43 -4.70 -11.89
C VAL A 414 24.54 -4.75 -13.41
N ALA A 415 24.33 -3.60 -14.04
CA ALA A 415 24.93 -3.28 -15.32
C ALA A 415 26.44 -3.48 -15.14
N LYS A 416 27.00 -4.45 -15.85
CA LYS A 416 28.44 -4.69 -15.84
C LYS A 416 29.12 -3.44 -16.37
N LYS A 417 29.68 -2.62 -15.48
CA LYS A 417 30.69 -1.63 -15.88
C LYS A 417 31.76 -2.39 -16.69
N PRO A 418 32.32 -1.80 -17.76
CA PRO A 418 33.52 -2.37 -18.36
C PRO A 418 34.56 -2.58 -17.25
N PRO A 419 35.34 -3.67 -17.29
CA PRO A 419 36.31 -3.94 -16.23
C PRO A 419 37.22 -2.71 -16.06
N PRO A 420 37.46 -2.23 -14.82
CA PRO A 420 38.29 -1.06 -14.62
C PRO A 420 39.66 -1.34 -15.23
N VAL A 421 40.13 -0.42 -16.09
CA VAL A 421 41.47 -0.50 -16.66
C VAL A 421 42.45 -0.55 -15.50
N LYS A 422 43.24 -1.62 -15.40
CA LYS A 422 44.21 -1.77 -14.32
C LYS A 422 45.30 -0.71 -14.48
N VAL A 423 45.20 0.35 -13.69
CA VAL A 423 46.22 1.40 -13.61
C VAL A 423 47.48 0.80 -12.99
N SER A 424 48.65 1.19 -13.47
CA SER A 424 49.93 0.83 -12.85
C SER A 424 50.06 1.44 -11.44
N LYS A 425 50.79 0.78 -10.54
CA LYS A 425 51.12 1.35 -9.22
C LYS A 425 51.91 2.66 -9.43
N PRO A 426 51.47 3.81 -8.91
CA PRO A 426 52.21 5.07 -9.03
C PRO A 426 53.61 5.01 -8.40
N GLU A 427 54.56 5.73 -8.98
CA GLU A 427 55.93 5.86 -8.46
C GLU A 427 55.99 6.80 -7.26
N LEU A 428 56.85 6.51 -6.28
CA LEU A 428 56.99 7.32 -5.07
C LEU A 428 57.65 8.68 -5.39
N PRO A 429 57.10 9.80 -4.89
CA PRO A 429 57.72 11.11 -5.04
C PRO A 429 59.05 11.19 -4.25
N PRO A 430 59.96 12.13 -4.58
CA PRO A 430 61.24 12.26 -3.89
C PRO A 430 61.10 12.40 -2.36
N SER A 431 61.83 11.55 -1.63
CA SER A 431 61.75 11.48 -0.17
C SER A 431 62.21 12.78 0.52
N THR A 432 63.21 13.47 -0.03
CA THR A 432 63.74 14.72 0.50
C THR A 432 63.67 15.86 -0.51
N LEU A 433 63.59 17.09 0.00
CA LEU A 433 63.58 18.30 -0.81
C LEU A 433 64.84 18.44 -1.70
N PHE A 434 66.00 18.02 -1.19
CA PHE A 434 67.22 17.98 -1.98
C PHE A 434 67.16 16.94 -3.11
N LYS A 435 66.55 15.76 -2.88
CA LYS A 435 66.36 14.74 -3.93
C LYS A 435 65.38 15.21 -5.01
N TYR A 436 64.41 16.07 -4.66
CA TYR A 436 63.58 16.78 -5.64
C TYR A 436 64.38 17.84 -6.39
N PHE A 437 65.19 18.67 -5.71
CA PHE A 437 66.06 19.65 -6.36
C PHE A 437 67.00 19.00 -7.39
N LEU A 438 67.67 17.89 -7.04
CA LEU A 438 68.51 17.12 -7.96
C LEU A 438 67.76 16.57 -9.19
N LYS A 439 66.46 16.27 -9.07
CA LYS A 439 65.60 15.79 -10.17
C LYS A 439 65.28 16.91 -11.18
N VAL A 440 65.29 18.18 -10.77
CA VAL A 440 64.84 19.33 -11.57
C VAL A 440 65.92 20.38 -11.85
N TYR A 441 67.14 20.21 -11.33
CA TYR A 441 68.26 21.11 -11.57
C TYR A 441 68.95 20.78 -12.90
N THR A 442 69.13 21.79 -13.75
CA THR A 442 69.68 21.64 -15.11
C THR A 442 70.78 22.67 -15.41
N GLY A 443 71.57 23.06 -14.41
CA GLY A 443 72.71 23.98 -14.56
C GLY A 443 74.05 23.25 -14.55
N ASP A 444 75.11 23.94 -14.98
CA ASP A 444 76.46 23.39 -15.10
C ASP A 444 77.30 23.46 -13.81
N GLU A 445 76.82 24.14 -12.75
CA GLU A 445 77.46 24.13 -11.43
C GLU A 445 77.11 22.85 -10.65
N ASP A 446 77.96 22.44 -9.70
CA ASP A 446 77.62 21.35 -8.77
C ASP A 446 76.34 21.66 -7.98
N ALA A 447 75.31 20.85 -8.22
CA ALA A 447 74.02 20.96 -7.55
C ALA A 447 74.11 20.85 -6.02
N THR A 448 75.10 20.14 -5.44
CA THR A 448 75.26 20.13 -3.97
C THR A 448 75.74 21.48 -3.43
N THR A 449 76.59 22.16 -4.19
CA THR A 449 77.16 23.47 -3.87
C THR A 449 76.13 24.58 -4.07
N VAL A 450 75.36 24.54 -5.16
CA VAL A 450 74.22 25.44 -5.37
C VAL A 450 73.17 25.25 -4.29
N TRP A 451 72.84 24.01 -3.91
CA TRP A 451 71.90 23.72 -2.83
C TRP A 451 72.35 24.26 -1.46
N LYS A 452 73.66 24.34 -1.19
CA LYS A 452 74.21 24.95 0.03
C LYS A 452 74.16 26.48 -0.01
N LYS A 453 74.35 27.11 -1.18
CA LYS A 453 74.25 28.57 -1.37
C LYS A 453 72.79 29.09 -1.26
N LEU A 454 71.83 28.35 -1.81
CA LEU A 454 70.41 28.73 -1.87
C LEU A 454 69.82 29.06 -0.48
N THR A 455 69.18 30.21 -0.36
CA THR A 455 68.49 30.69 0.85
C THR A 455 67.19 29.91 1.13
N ARG A 456 66.54 30.19 2.27
CA ARG A 456 65.24 29.57 2.61
C ARG A 456 64.13 29.97 1.63
N GLU A 457 64.14 31.21 1.18
CA GLU A 457 63.11 31.77 0.28
C GLU A 457 63.24 31.17 -1.13
N GLU A 458 64.46 31.02 -1.65
CA GLU A 458 64.71 30.37 -2.94
C GLU A 458 64.43 28.85 -2.92
N LYS A 459 64.40 28.23 -1.73
CA LYS A 459 64.03 26.82 -1.53
C LYS A 459 62.52 26.58 -1.47
N GLN A 460 61.74 27.59 -1.05
CA GLN A 460 60.29 27.54 -0.94
C GLN A 460 59.54 27.09 -2.22
N PRO A 461 59.87 27.54 -3.45
CA PRO A 461 59.19 27.05 -4.66
C PRO A 461 59.47 25.58 -4.97
N TYR A 462 60.62 25.03 -4.57
CA TYR A 462 60.91 23.60 -4.68
C TYR A 462 60.11 22.80 -3.64
N GLU A 463 59.89 23.36 -2.45
CA GLU A 463 59.10 22.74 -1.38
C GLU A 463 57.61 22.69 -1.73
N GLN A 464 57.08 23.76 -2.31
CA GLN A 464 55.71 23.80 -2.86
C GLN A 464 55.51 22.72 -3.94
N LYS A 465 56.39 22.67 -4.95
CA LYS A 465 56.27 21.67 -6.03
C LYS A 465 56.46 20.23 -5.55
N LEU A 466 57.34 19.97 -4.58
CA LEU A 466 57.44 18.64 -3.98
C LEU A 466 56.16 18.26 -3.20
N ASN A 467 55.52 19.23 -2.54
CA ASN A 467 54.23 19.00 -1.89
C ASN A 467 53.11 18.74 -2.92
N GLU A 468 53.16 19.38 -4.09
CA GLU A 468 52.25 19.12 -5.22
C GLU A 468 52.48 17.73 -5.83
N GLU A 469 53.72 17.28 -6.05
CA GLU A 469 54.02 15.89 -6.46
C GLU A 469 53.48 14.89 -5.41
N ARG A 470 53.63 15.18 -4.11
CA ARG A 470 53.10 14.33 -3.02
C ARG A 470 51.57 14.27 -3.01
N GLN A 471 50.89 15.40 -3.15
CA GLN A 471 49.42 15.43 -3.24
C GLN A 471 48.88 14.74 -4.51
N THR A 472 49.63 14.81 -5.61
CA THR A 472 49.29 14.12 -6.86
C THR A 472 49.44 12.61 -6.68
N TYR A 473 50.58 12.17 -6.13
CA TYR A 473 50.82 10.77 -5.77
C TYR A 473 49.70 10.20 -4.87
N ILE A 474 49.25 10.93 -3.84
CA ILE A 474 48.17 10.46 -2.96
C ILE A 474 46.87 10.24 -3.75
N LYS A 475 46.49 11.15 -4.65
CA LYS A 475 45.28 11.03 -5.49
C LYS A 475 45.37 9.86 -6.47
N ASP A 476 46.53 9.69 -7.10
CA ASP A 476 46.77 8.61 -8.06
C ASP A 476 46.86 7.24 -7.36
N TYR A 477 47.44 7.19 -6.15
CA TYR A 477 47.49 5.99 -5.34
C TYR A 477 46.11 5.61 -4.80
N GLU A 478 45.30 6.58 -4.37
CA GLU A 478 43.88 6.39 -4.08
C GLU A 478 43.11 5.85 -5.29
N ALA A 479 43.37 6.37 -6.49
CA ALA A 479 42.74 5.88 -7.73
C ALA A 479 43.16 4.44 -8.05
N TYR A 480 44.46 4.13 -7.92
CA TYR A 480 45.01 2.78 -8.04
C TYR A 480 44.35 1.79 -7.06
N LEU A 481 44.28 2.12 -5.77
CA LEU A 481 43.60 1.30 -4.75
C LEU A 481 42.13 1.04 -5.09
N LYS A 482 41.42 2.02 -5.68
CA LYS A 482 40.03 1.88 -6.15
C LYS A 482 39.86 0.99 -7.39
N THR A 483 40.95 0.56 -8.04
CA THR A 483 40.93 -0.46 -9.12
C THR A 483 41.24 -1.89 -8.65
N LEU A 484 41.77 -2.06 -7.44
CA LEU A 484 42.12 -3.37 -6.90
C LEU A 484 40.90 -4.12 -6.36
N SER A 485 40.88 -5.43 -6.54
CA SER A 485 39.91 -6.31 -5.87
C SER A 485 40.23 -6.46 -4.38
N ARG A 486 39.25 -6.96 -3.60
CA ARG A 486 39.41 -7.21 -2.16
C ARG A 486 40.60 -8.12 -1.85
N GLU A 487 40.81 -9.18 -2.62
CA GLU A 487 41.92 -10.11 -2.44
C GLU A 487 43.29 -9.48 -2.79
N GLU A 488 43.33 -8.57 -3.75
CA GLU A 488 44.53 -7.79 -4.09
C GLU A 488 44.84 -6.76 -2.99
N LEU A 489 43.83 -6.13 -2.39
CA LEU A 489 43.97 -5.21 -1.25
C LEU A 489 44.42 -5.92 0.03
N GLU A 490 43.87 -7.09 0.35
CA GLU A 490 44.28 -7.88 1.53
C GLU A 490 45.75 -8.34 1.41
N LYS A 491 46.21 -8.73 0.21
CA LYS A 491 47.63 -9.01 -0.08
C LYS A 491 48.53 -7.77 -0.02
N LEU A 492 48.06 -6.63 -0.52
CA LEU A 492 48.79 -5.36 -0.44
C LEU A 492 49.01 -4.93 1.02
N GLY A 493 47.98 -5.06 1.86
CA GLY A 493 48.05 -4.77 3.30
C GLY A 493 49.02 -5.69 4.04
N GLN A 494 48.99 -7.00 3.76
CA GLN A 494 49.97 -7.95 4.32
C GLN A 494 51.41 -7.59 3.91
N SER A 495 51.63 -7.23 2.64
CA SER A 495 52.96 -6.80 2.17
C SER A 495 53.45 -5.56 2.91
N LEU A 496 52.60 -4.54 3.10
CA LEU A 496 52.95 -3.32 3.83
C LEU A 496 53.24 -3.58 5.31
N THR A 497 52.46 -4.47 5.96
CA THR A 497 52.66 -4.86 7.36
C THR A 497 54.01 -5.58 7.55
N ASN A 498 54.38 -6.45 6.60
CA ASN A 498 55.66 -7.16 6.62
C ASN A 498 56.84 -6.21 6.42
N GLN A 499 56.75 -5.25 5.48
CA GLN A 499 57.80 -4.24 5.30
C GLN A 499 58.01 -3.43 6.60
N TYR A 500 56.93 -2.92 7.19
CA TYR A 500 57.00 -2.11 8.41
C TYR A 500 57.58 -2.88 9.61
N SER A 501 57.29 -4.20 9.70
CA SER A 501 57.92 -5.07 10.70
C SER A 501 59.43 -5.20 10.48
N SER A 502 59.88 -5.45 9.24
CA SER A 502 61.31 -5.59 8.94
C SER A 502 62.11 -4.29 9.13
N GLU A 503 61.50 -3.12 8.85
CA GLU A 503 62.13 -1.83 9.15
C GLU A 503 62.26 -1.64 10.68
N SER A 504 61.22 -1.98 11.46
CA SER A 504 61.24 -1.88 12.93
C SER A 504 62.25 -2.82 13.61
N GLU A 505 62.51 -4.01 13.04
CA GLU A 505 63.57 -4.90 13.54
C GLU A 505 64.97 -4.30 13.27
N SER A 506 65.19 -3.71 12.08
CA SER A 506 66.48 -3.10 11.72
C SER A 506 66.83 -1.80 12.48
N GLU A 507 65.83 -1.00 12.87
CA GLU A 507 66.03 0.15 13.78
C GLU A 507 66.36 -0.30 15.22
N SER A 508 66.00 -1.54 15.60
CA SER A 508 66.31 -2.09 16.93
C SER A 508 67.76 -2.58 17.06
N GLU A 509 68.32 -3.20 16.01
CA GLU A 509 69.71 -3.69 16.04
C GLU A 509 70.72 -2.54 15.98
N THR A 510 70.46 -1.51 15.16
CA THR A 510 71.34 -0.34 15.00
C THR A 510 71.48 0.53 16.25
N SER A 511 70.66 0.30 17.29
CA SER A 511 70.75 0.96 18.59
C SER A 511 71.68 0.23 19.60
N THR A 512 72.38 -0.84 19.19
CA THR A 512 73.19 -1.67 20.12
C THR A 512 74.72 -1.64 19.91
N GLU A 513 75.24 -0.92 18.90
CA GLU A 513 76.69 -0.73 18.67
C GLU A 513 77.20 0.70 18.97
N THR A 514 76.72 1.34 20.05
CA THR A 514 77.41 2.53 20.61
C THR A 514 77.38 2.55 22.15
N ASN A 515 78.32 1.84 22.78
CA ASN A 515 78.72 2.02 24.19
C ASN A 515 80.15 1.50 24.43
#